data_AF-A0A7X7F525-F1
#
_entry.id   AF-A0A7X7F525-F1
#
_cell.length_a   1.000
_cell.length_b   1.000
_cell.length_c   1.000
_cell.angle_alpha   90.00
_cell.angle_beta   90.00
_cell.angle_gamma   90.00
#
_symmetry.space_group_name_H-M   'P 1'
#
loop_
_entity.id
_entity.type
_entity.pdbx_description
1 polymer ?
#
loop_
_entity_poly.entity_id
_entity_poly.type
_entity_poly.pdbx_seq_one_letter_code
_entity_poly.pdbx_strand_id
1 'polypeptide(L)'
;VLDKAFDFFDHYFPQKEDWPENHTHGTTRELKLGEHKLVPGEYAVRFECVGANPMSRHPRTGEFGKGYGLRLDSMSFRRLPIEDAHEWIQEYLKREEVLFAGFVREAKETVERLDAAIRAFERDRGRYPKTLDELVGTPYWKGQRIPLDPWHQPYRYRCPGVVRPWDFDVYSVHGDSKYPASWFGNWENPLSIPGGINAIAHEGENLKVKQASPGVRASRLRHMPEGIAPLSGERMLFLPFGKPGDAAEIELPADIPNGRYKVYVFTPTSWDFGVCQWSLNGVSLGEPFDAETPTRGMKSLPAAVVELKPGPRILRVEAVGKSKYSTGYKAGLDAIVLAPLR
;
A
#
# COMPACT_ATOMS: atom_id res chain seq x y z
N VAL A 1 16.39 8.93 40.45
CA VAL A 1 16.33 9.62 39.15
C VAL A 1 17.20 8.82 38.19
N LEU A 2 16.61 8.17 37.18
CA LEU A 2 17.34 7.30 36.25
C LEU A 2 18.18 8.11 35.26
N ASP A 3 17.75 9.33 34.95
CA ASP A 3 18.47 10.36 34.20
C ASP A 3 17.87 11.74 34.54
N LYS A 4 18.63 12.82 34.34
CA LYS A 4 18.22 14.18 34.66
C LYS A 4 17.19 14.74 33.69
N ALA A 5 17.33 14.47 32.39
CA ALA A 5 16.39 14.95 31.36
C ALA A 5 16.54 14.16 30.07
N PHE A 6 15.40 13.75 29.50
CA PHE A 6 15.36 13.12 28.18
C PHE A 6 14.82 14.10 27.14
N ASP A 7 15.51 14.18 26.00
CA ASP A 7 15.00 14.84 24.80
C ASP A 7 14.87 13.82 23.67
N PHE A 8 13.63 13.39 23.45
CA PHE A 8 13.27 12.46 22.38
C PHE A 8 12.77 13.17 21.12
N PHE A 9 13.06 14.48 20.97
CA PHE A 9 12.68 15.21 19.77
C PHE A 9 13.35 14.60 18.52
N ASP A 10 12.51 14.34 17.52
CA ASP A 10 12.92 13.95 16.18
C ASP A 10 12.44 15.00 15.19
N HIS A 11 13.35 15.51 14.36
CA HIS A 11 13.04 16.47 13.30
C HIS A 11 12.35 15.81 12.11
N TYR A 12 12.50 14.49 11.95
CA TYR A 12 11.66 13.70 11.07
C TYR A 12 10.33 13.48 11.79
N PHE A 13 9.42 14.44 11.65
CA PHE A 13 8.01 14.21 11.98
C PHE A 13 7.63 12.85 11.37
N PRO A 14 7.08 11.89 12.14
CA PRO A 14 6.52 10.69 11.53
C PRO A 14 5.51 11.20 10.50
N GLN A 15 5.82 11.01 9.22
CA GLN A 15 4.84 11.24 8.17
C GLN A 15 3.63 10.41 8.61
N LYS A 16 2.43 10.98 8.59
CA LYS A 16 1.22 10.40 9.21
C LYS A 16 0.94 8.92 8.84
N GLU A 17 1.57 8.44 7.78
CA GLU A 17 1.53 7.07 7.27
C GLU A 17 2.33 6.08 8.14
N ASP A 18 3.48 6.47 8.68
CA ASP A 18 4.41 5.66 9.52
C ASP A 18 4.15 5.88 11.01
N TRP A 19 2.89 6.08 11.37
CA TRP A 19 2.50 6.26 12.76
C TRP A 19 1.93 4.94 13.29
N PRO A 20 2.53 4.32 14.32
CA PRO A 20 3.59 4.86 15.19
C PRO A 20 5.06 4.58 14.78
N GLU A 21 5.36 3.80 13.74
CA GLU A 21 6.71 3.34 13.42
C GLU A 21 7.26 3.85 12.07
N ASN A 22 8.33 4.65 12.11
CA ASN A 22 9.14 5.01 10.95
C ASN A 22 10.44 4.20 10.97
N HIS A 23 10.48 3.08 10.22
CA HIS A 23 11.63 2.17 10.16
C HIS A 23 12.77 2.68 9.28
N THR A 24 12.48 3.55 8.30
CA THR A 24 13.50 4.07 7.35
C THR A 24 14.34 5.21 7.92
N HIS A 25 13.76 6.02 8.82
CA HIS A 25 14.43 7.14 9.48
C HIS A 25 14.47 7.02 11.01
N GLY A 26 14.23 5.82 11.54
CA GLY A 26 14.42 5.45 12.95
C GLY A 26 14.03 6.55 13.94
N THR A 27 12.74 6.70 14.24
CA THR A 27 12.25 7.62 15.30
C THR A 27 12.53 7.12 16.71
N THR A 28 13.10 5.91 16.85
CA THR A 28 13.36 5.27 18.13
C THR A 28 14.72 5.70 18.67
N ARG A 29 14.73 6.66 19.58
CA ARG A 29 15.91 6.95 20.41
C ARG A 29 15.93 6.01 21.61
N GLU A 30 16.88 5.07 21.61
CA GLU A 30 17.18 4.26 22.79
C GLU A 30 18.09 5.05 23.73
N LEU A 31 17.83 4.95 25.03
CA LEU A 31 18.73 5.44 26.05
C LEU A 31 19.01 4.37 27.09
N LYS A 32 20.30 4.16 27.38
CA LYS A 32 20.75 3.23 28.41
C LYS A 32 20.68 3.92 29.76
N LEU A 33 19.75 3.49 30.60
CA LEU A 33 19.54 4.05 31.94
C LEU A 33 20.58 3.57 32.97
N GLY A 34 21.61 2.84 32.55
CA GLY A 34 22.66 2.32 33.41
C GLY A 34 22.27 1.05 34.17
N GLU A 35 23.15 0.64 35.08
CA GLU A 35 22.99 -0.56 35.90
C GLU A 35 22.36 -0.20 37.25
N HIS A 36 21.30 -0.92 37.64
CA HIS A 36 20.59 -0.68 38.89
C HIS A 36 20.47 -1.98 39.67
N LYS A 37 20.86 -1.96 40.94
CA LYS A 37 20.66 -3.09 41.85
C LYS A 37 19.21 -3.08 42.34
N LEU A 38 18.41 -4.00 41.81
CA LEU A 38 17.04 -4.23 42.25
C LEU A 38 17.02 -5.29 43.36
N VAL A 39 16.29 -5.02 44.44
CA VAL A 39 15.94 -6.00 45.49
C VAL A 39 14.51 -6.53 45.27
N PRO A 40 14.09 -7.65 45.87
CA PRO A 40 12.69 -8.09 45.76
C PRO A 40 11.71 -6.98 46.22
N GLY A 41 10.71 -6.67 45.40
CA GLY A 41 9.73 -5.62 45.69
C GLY A 41 8.96 -5.15 44.47
N GLU A 42 8.01 -4.25 44.68
CA GLU A 42 7.27 -3.58 43.62
C GLU A 42 8.04 -2.36 43.09
N TYR A 43 8.01 -2.17 41.77
CA TYR A 43 8.70 -1.08 41.09
C TYR A 43 7.73 -0.30 40.20
N ALA A 44 7.86 1.01 40.18
CA ALA A 44 7.15 1.89 39.26
C ALA A 44 8.14 2.82 38.56
N VAL A 45 7.94 3.02 37.26
CA VAL A 45 8.68 4.01 36.47
C VAL A 45 7.81 5.26 36.38
N ARG A 46 8.32 6.38 36.89
CA ARG A 46 7.66 7.68 36.80
C ARG A 46 8.32 8.52 35.72
N PHE A 47 7.49 9.02 34.80
CA PHE A 47 7.89 10.03 33.82
C PHE A 47 7.42 11.40 34.29
N GLU A 48 8.29 12.41 34.18
CA GLU A 48 7.97 13.78 34.51
C GLU A 48 8.38 14.68 33.35
N CYS A 49 7.42 15.43 32.80
CA CYS A 49 7.69 16.39 31.73
C CYS A 49 8.33 17.64 32.33
N VAL A 50 9.65 17.80 32.15
CA VAL A 50 10.42 18.92 32.69
C VAL A 50 10.58 20.09 31.70
N GLY A 51 10.06 19.95 30.47
CA GLY A 51 10.16 20.95 29.41
C GLY A 51 9.81 20.38 28.04
N ALA A 52 9.97 21.20 27.00
CA ALA A 52 9.80 20.81 25.61
C ALA A 52 10.99 21.28 24.79
N ASN A 53 11.41 20.48 23.81
CA ASN A 53 12.44 20.88 22.85
C ASN A 53 11.95 22.13 22.07
N PRO A 54 12.77 23.17 21.85
CA PRO A 54 12.37 24.38 21.13
C PRO A 54 11.80 24.15 19.72
N MET A 55 12.19 23.06 19.07
CA MET A 55 11.75 22.68 17.72
C MET A 55 10.49 21.80 17.72
N SER A 56 10.10 21.26 18.87
CA SER A 56 8.84 20.51 19.02
C SER A 56 7.64 21.43 18.77
N ARG A 57 6.52 20.87 18.28
CA ARG A 57 5.32 21.64 17.97
C ARG A 57 4.10 21.15 18.73
N HIS A 58 3.23 22.07 19.14
CA HIS A 58 1.94 21.70 19.70
C HIS A 58 1.07 21.01 18.62
N PRO A 59 0.48 19.83 18.88
CA PRO A 59 -0.13 19.00 17.83
C PRO A 59 -1.37 19.62 17.18
N ARG A 60 -2.00 20.62 17.81
CA ARG A 60 -3.19 21.30 17.26
C ARG A 60 -2.90 22.69 16.71
N THR A 61 -2.00 23.45 17.37
CA THR A 61 -1.75 24.86 17.04
C THR A 61 -0.49 25.07 16.21
N GLY A 62 0.43 24.09 16.21
CA GLY A 62 1.69 24.16 15.48
C GLY A 62 2.76 25.05 16.14
N GLU A 63 2.47 25.64 17.31
CA GLU A 63 3.42 26.49 18.05
C GLU A 63 4.69 25.73 18.44
N PHE A 64 5.83 26.36 18.19
CA PHE A 64 7.15 25.83 18.55
C PHE A 64 7.40 25.87 20.07
N GLY A 65 8.18 24.90 20.58
CA GLY A 65 8.50 24.79 22.01
C GLY A 65 7.33 24.35 22.87
N LYS A 66 6.24 23.85 22.27
CA LYS A 66 4.98 23.47 22.94
C LYS A 66 4.57 22.01 22.68
N GLY A 67 5.49 21.17 22.22
CA GLY A 67 5.28 19.74 22.07
C GLY A 67 5.70 18.97 23.33
N TYR A 68 4.75 18.69 24.22
CA TYR A 68 5.00 18.01 25.51
C TYR A 68 4.75 16.50 25.52
N GLY A 69 4.40 15.92 24.37
CA GLY A 69 4.05 14.51 24.27
C GLY A 69 5.27 13.61 24.44
N LEU A 70 5.16 12.60 25.30
CA LEU A 70 6.07 11.46 25.35
C LEU A 70 5.32 10.23 24.83
N ARG A 71 6.04 9.39 24.09
CA ARG A 71 5.60 8.03 23.76
C ARG A 71 6.68 7.08 24.16
N LEU A 72 6.27 6.01 24.81
CA LEU A 72 7.13 4.91 25.16
C LEU A 72 6.73 3.73 24.29
N ASP A 73 7.67 3.26 23.49
CA ASP A 73 7.50 2.04 22.71
C ASP A 73 7.80 0.82 23.60
N SER A 74 9.04 0.73 24.09
CA SER A 74 9.47 -0.37 24.95
C SER A 74 10.43 0.07 26.06
N MET A 75 10.48 -0.73 27.13
CA MET A 75 11.52 -0.69 28.16
C MET A 75 12.14 -2.08 28.29
N SER A 76 13.42 -2.20 27.97
CA SER A 76 14.17 -3.45 28.12
C SER A 76 14.91 -3.47 29.45
N PHE A 77 14.62 -4.47 30.28
CA PHE A 77 15.38 -4.77 31.49
C PHE A 77 16.30 -5.97 31.22
N ARG A 78 17.59 -5.84 31.57
CA ARG A 78 18.55 -6.94 31.47
C ARG A 78 19.11 -7.23 32.85
N ARG A 79 18.93 -8.46 33.33
CA ARG A 79 19.56 -8.92 34.58
C ARG A 79 21.04 -9.17 34.32
N LEU A 80 21.89 -8.58 35.14
CA LEU A 80 23.35 -8.76 35.08
C LEU A 80 23.82 -9.72 36.18
N PRO A 81 24.91 -10.49 35.97
CA PRO A 81 25.69 -10.56 34.71
C PRO A 81 24.92 -11.29 33.60
N ILE A 82 25.21 -10.93 32.34
CA ILE A 82 24.78 -11.74 31.20
C ILE A 82 25.80 -12.87 31.11
N GLU A 83 25.41 -14.07 31.55
CA GLU A 83 26.33 -15.23 31.65
C GLU A 83 26.95 -15.59 30.30
N ASP A 84 26.14 -15.67 29.24
CA ASP A 84 26.58 -15.76 27.85
C ASP A 84 25.67 -14.90 26.95
N ALA A 85 26.18 -13.75 26.50
CA ALA A 85 25.42 -12.84 25.66
C ALA A 85 25.15 -13.40 24.26
N HIS A 86 26.00 -14.30 23.77
CA HIS A 86 25.83 -14.96 22.48
C HIS A 86 24.73 -16.00 22.56
N GLU A 87 24.77 -16.91 23.54
CA GLU A 87 23.70 -17.90 23.73
C GLU A 87 22.34 -17.23 23.94
N TRP A 88 22.30 -16.18 24.76
CA TRP A 88 21.09 -15.41 25.00
C TRP A 88 20.50 -14.80 23.73
N ILE A 89 21.31 -14.15 22.88
CA ILE A 89 20.78 -13.54 21.65
C ILE A 89 20.29 -14.62 20.68
N GLN A 90 20.94 -15.78 20.60
CA GLN A 90 20.48 -16.88 19.77
C GLN A 90 19.13 -17.42 20.23
N GLU A 91 18.92 -17.56 21.54
CA GLU A 91 17.64 -17.99 22.10
C GLU A 91 16.55 -16.92 21.94
N TYR A 92 16.90 -15.64 22.12
CA TYR A 92 16.00 -14.52 21.85
C TYR A 92 15.50 -14.54 20.41
N LEU A 93 16.41 -14.62 19.43
CA LEU A 93 16.07 -14.63 18.01
C LEU A 93 15.15 -15.80 17.63
N LYS A 94 15.36 -16.99 18.21
CA LYS A 94 14.47 -18.14 18.02
C LYS A 94 13.06 -17.88 18.57
N ARG A 95 12.97 -17.30 19.77
CA ARG A 95 11.67 -16.96 20.38
C ARG A 95 10.95 -15.87 19.61
N GLU A 96 11.70 -14.89 19.14
CA GLU A 96 11.21 -13.79 18.32
C GLU A 96 10.67 -14.31 16.98
N GLU A 97 11.37 -15.23 16.31
CA GLU A 97 10.88 -15.90 15.10
C GLU A 97 9.55 -16.62 15.34
N VAL A 98 9.43 -17.37 16.44
CA VAL A 98 8.18 -18.06 16.83
C VAL A 98 7.06 -17.05 17.12
N LEU A 99 7.37 -15.96 17.81
CA LEU A 99 6.41 -14.90 18.14
C LEU A 99 5.89 -14.23 16.85
N PHE A 100 6.77 -13.81 15.96
CA PHE A 100 6.39 -13.17 14.71
C PHE A 100 5.64 -14.12 13.77
N ALA A 101 6.00 -15.40 13.73
CA ALA A 101 5.21 -16.40 13.01
C ALA A 101 3.77 -16.50 13.57
N GLY A 102 3.61 -16.37 14.88
CA GLY A 102 2.30 -16.26 15.55
C GLY A 102 1.52 -15.01 15.11
N PHE A 103 2.19 -13.86 15.08
CA PHE A 103 1.59 -12.59 14.64
C PHE A 103 1.12 -12.65 13.18
N VAL A 104 1.96 -13.17 12.29
CA VAL A 104 1.60 -13.36 10.87
C VAL A 104 0.36 -14.24 10.73
N ARG A 105 0.29 -15.34 11.49
CA ARG A 105 -0.88 -16.23 11.48
C ARG A 105 -2.13 -15.52 11.96
N GLU A 106 -2.08 -14.84 13.10
CA GLU A 106 -3.23 -14.08 13.64
C GLU A 106 -3.72 -12.99 12.69
N ALA A 107 -2.78 -12.28 12.04
CA ALA A 107 -3.11 -11.23 11.08
C ALA A 107 -3.84 -11.81 9.86
N LYS A 108 -3.35 -12.91 9.29
CA LYS A 108 -3.98 -13.61 8.16
C LYS A 108 -5.36 -14.13 8.51
N GLU A 109 -5.51 -14.82 9.65
CA GLU A 109 -6.81 -15.31 10.14
C GLU A 109 -7.81 -14.17 10.32
N THR A 110 -7.36 -13.01 10.79
CA THR A 110 -8.23 -11.84 10.94
C THR A 110 -8.63 -11.22 9.60
N VAL A 111 -7.70 -11.13 8.64
CA VAL A 111 -8.00 -10.71 7.26
C VAL A 111 -9.04 -11.63 6.61
N GLU A 112 -8.90 -12.95 6.76
CA GLU A 112 -9.85 -13.94 6.25
C GLU A 112 -11.25 -13.77 6.87
N ARG A 113 -11.32 -13.58 8.20
CA ARG A 113 -12.61 -13.31 8.87
C ARG A 113 -13.24 -12.01 8.39
N LEU A 114 -12.46 -10.96 8.18
CA LEU A 114 -12.96 -9.68 7.66
C LEU A 114 -13.45 -9.83 6.21
N ASP A 115 -12.71 -10.52 5.33
CA ASP A 115 -13.16 -10.82 3.97
C ASP A 115 -14.50 -11.56 3.98
N ALA A 116 -14.63 -12.59 4.81
CA ALA A 116 -15.89 -13.34 4.97
C ALA A 116 -17.03 -12.46 5.49
N ALA A 117 -16.77 -11.60 6.49
CA ALA A 117 -17.77 -10.69 7.05
C ALA A 117 -18.23 -9.64 6.02
N ILE A 118 -17.31 -9.08 5.25
CA ILE A 118 -17.60 -8.11 4.18
C ILE A 118 -18.44 -8.78 3.08
N ARG A 119 -18.13 -10.01 2.69
CA ARG A 119 -18.91 -10.77 1.69
C ARG A 119 -20.30 -11.15 2.19
N ALA A 120 -20.43 -11.50 3.47
CA ALA A 120 -21.74 -11.75 4.08
C ALA A 120 -22.59 -10.47 4.10
N PHE A 121 -21.98 -9.34 4.49
CA PHE A 121 -22.64 -8.04 4.45
C PHE A 121 -23.10 -7.68 3.04
N GLU A 122 -22.25 -7.86 2.02
CA GLU A 122 -22.60 -7.56 0.63
C GLU A 122 -23.75 -8.42 0.12
N ARG A 123 -23.73 -9.72 0.40
CA ARG A 123 -24.83 -10.62 0.05
C ARG A 123 -26.17 -10.20 0.63
N ASP A 124 -26.18 -9.77 1.89
CA ASP A 124 -27.42 -9.46 2.61
C ASP A 124 -27.90 -8.01 2.36
N ARG A 125 -26.99 -7.09 2.03
CA ARG A 125 -27.30 -5.65 1.84
C ARG A 125 -27.27 -5.20 0.39
N GLY A 126 -26.81 -6.04 -0.53
CA GLY A 126 -26.64 -5.71 -1.95
C GLY A 126 -25.56 -4.67 -2.24
N ARG A 127 -24.67 -4.40 -1.27
CA ARG A 127 -23.55 -3.46 -1.40
C ARG A 127 -22.44 -3.81 -0.41
N TYR A 128 -21.21 -3.47 -0.74
CA TYR A 128 -20.11 -3.48 0.24
C TYR A 128 -20.32 -2.45 1.36
N PRO A 129 -19.75 -2.68 2.56
CA PRO A 129 -19.72 -1.68 3.62
C PRO A 129 -18.89 -0.46 3.20
N LYS A 130 -19.21 0.74 3.68
CA LYS A 130 -18.41 1.96 3.42
C LYS A 130 -17.14 1.97 4.25
N THR A 131 -17.22 1.45 5.48
CA THR A 131 -16.11 1.29 6.42
C THR A 131 -16.30 -0.02 7.18
N LEU A 132 -15.22 -0.55 7.78
CA LEU A 132 -15.32 -1.77 8.60
C LEU A 132 -16.23 -1.59 9.83
N ASP A 133 -16.44 -0.35 10.29
CA ASP A 133 -17.33 -0.07 11.42
C ASP A 133 -18.80 -0.42 11.15
N GLU A 134 -19.23 -0.49 9.89
CA GLU A 134 -20.58 -0.97 9.54
C GLU A 134 -20.79 -2.46 9.89
N LEU A 135 -19.71 -3.22 10.09
CA LEU A 135 -19.78 -4.63 10.49
C LEU A 135 -19.91 -4.78 12.01
N VAL A 136 -19.42 -3.80 12.78
CA VAL A 136 -19.25 -3.89 14.24
C VAL A 136 -20.61 -3.92 14.96
N GLY A 137 -20.75 -4.80 15.94
CA GLY A 137 -22.01 -4.99 16.68
C GLY A 137 -23.14 -5.61 15.87
N THR A 138 -22.85 -6.10 14.65
CA THR A 138 -23.83 -6.74 13.78
C THR A 138 -23.61 -8.26 13.74
N PRO A 139 -24.48 -9.05 13.07
CA PRO A 139 -24.23 -10.47 12.84
C PRO A 139 -22.92 -10.76 12.09
N TYR A 140 -22.39 -9.79 11.31
CA TYR A 140 -21.14 -9.96 10.55
C TYR A 140 -19.89 -9.81 11.42
N TRP A 141 -19.96 -9.01 12.50
CA TRP A 141 -18.88 -8.85 13.47
C TRP A 141 -19.43 -8.51 14.86
N LYS A 142 -19.48 -9.52 15.75
CA LYS A 142 -20.06 -9.37 17.11
C LYS A 142 -19.19 -8.57 18.08
N GLY A 143 -17.93 -8.30 17.76
CA GLY A 143 -17.03 -7.51 18.61
C GLY A 143 -17.49 -6.05 18.73
N GLN A 144 -17.05 -5.37 19.79
CA GLN A 144 -17.31 -3.93 20.00
C GLN A 144 -16.47 -3.02 19.08
N ARG A 145 -15.43 -3.58 18.47
CA ARG A 145 -14.56 -2.93 17.48
C ARG A 145 -13.89 -3.98 16.61
N ILE A 146 -13.32 -3.55 15.49
CA ILE A 146 -12.30 -4.33 14.80
C ILE A 146 -11.02 -4.28 15.65
N PRO A 147 -10.37 -5.42 15.94
CA PRO A 147 -9.10 -5.42 16.66
C PRO A 147 -8.02 -4.72 15.83
N LEU A 148 -6.96 -4.27 16.50
CA LEU A 148 -5.73 -3.91 15.80
C LEU A 148 -5.04 -5.19 15.33
N ASP A 149 -4.20 -5.07 14.31
CA ASP A 149 -3.29 -6.15 13.97
C ASP A 149 -2.24 -6.36 15.09
N PRO A 150 -1.48 -7.46 15.06
CA PRO A 150 -0.50 -7.76 16.12
C PRO A 150 0.64 -6.74 16.27
N TRP A 151 0.81 -5.85 15.29
CA TRP A 151 1.73 -4.70 15.35
C TRP A 151 1.03 -3.41 15.82
N HIS A 152 -0.17 -3.55 16.40
CA HIS A 152 -1.00 -2.47 16.93
C HIS A 152 -1.42 -1.43 15.87
N GLN A 153 -1.54 -1.84 14.61
CA GLN A 153 -2.00 -0.98 13.53
C GLN A 153 -3.43 -1.35 13.12
N PRO A 154 -4.27 -0.39 12.70
CA PRO A 154 -5.60 -0.71 12.19
C PRO A 154 -5.51 -1.50 10.87
N TYR A 155 -6.33 -2.55 10.75
CA TYR A 155 -6.58 -3.16 9.44
C TYR A 155 -7.11 -2.11 8.46
N ARG A 156 -6.70 -2.24 7.20
CA ARG A 156 -7.07 -1.35 6.11
C ARG A 156 -8.16 -2.00 5.28
N TYR A 157 -9.08 -1.17 4.79
CA TYR A 157 -10.18 -1.58 3.94
C TYR A 157 -10.40 -0.54 2.85
N ARG A 158 -10.61 -1.00 1.61
CA ARG A 158 -10.91 -0.12 0.48
C ARG A 158 -11.86 -0.79 -0.51
N CYS A 159 -12.90 -0.07 -0.92
CA CYS A 159 -13.82 -0.50 -1.97
C CYS A 159 -14.14 0.70 -2.88
N PRO A 160 -13.89 0.62 -4.20
CA PRO A 160 -13.22 -0.48 -4.91
C PRO A 160 -11.79 -0.69 -4.42
N GLY A 161 -11.29 -1.93 -4.46
CA GLY A 161 -9.90 -2.23 -4.13
C GLY A 161 -8.90 -1.49 -5.03
N VAL A 162 -7.68 -1.29 -4.53
CA VAL A 162 -6.51 -0.87 -5.30
C VAL A 162 -5.89 -2.08 -6.00
N VAL A 163 -5.69 -3.16 -5.26
CA VAL A 163 -5.15 -4.43 -5.76
C VAL A 163 -6.26 -5.18 -6.51
N ARG A 164 -7.49 -5.14 -5.97
CA ARG A 164 -8.69 -5.76 -6.58
C ARG A 164 -9.76 -4.72 -6.93
N PRO A 165 -9.62 -3.92 -8.01
CA PRO A 165 -10.60 -2.89 -8.37
C PRO A 165 -11.96 -3.43 -8.84
N TRP A 166 -12.07 -4.73 -9.09
CA TRP A 166 -13.34 -5.42 -9.34
C TRP A 166 -14.08 -5.84 -8.06
N ASP A 167 -13.44 -5.71 -6.90
CA ASP A 167 -13.93 -6.18 -5.61
C ASP A 167 -13.55 -5.15 -4.53
N PHE A 168 -13.22 -5.62 -3.33
CA PHE A 168 -12.62 -4.83 -2.26
C PHE A 168 -11.27 -5.39 -1.84
N ASP A 169 -10.52 -4.52 -1.18
CA ASP A 169 -9.29 -4.87 -0.50
C ASP A 169 -9.49 -4.83 1.03
N VAL A 170 -9.03 -5.85 1.74
CA VAL A 170 -8.87 -5.82 3.20
C VAL A 170 -7.53 -6.44 3.61
N TYR A 171 -6.76 -5.75 4.45
CA TYR A 171 -5.35 -6.10 4.69
C TYR A 171 -4.77 -5.53 5.99
N SER A 172 -3.69 -6.14 6.46
CA SER A 172 -2.74 -5.58 7.44
C SER A 172 -1.47 -5.15 6.70
N VAL A 173 -0.85 -4.05 7.16
CA VAL A 173 0.41 -3.55 6.61
C VAL A 173 1.65 -4.14 7.31
N HIS A 174 1.48 -5.11 8.20
CA HIS A 174 2.59 -5.84 8.84
C HIS A 174 3.62 -4.88 9.49
N GLY A 175 3.15 -3.89 10.25
CA GLY A 175 4.02 -2.90 10.90
C GLY A 175 4.68 -1.88 9.98
N ASP A 176 4.73 -2.11 8.65
CA ASP A 176 5.43 -1.25 7.70
C ASP A 176 4.53 -0.88 6.50
N SER A 177 3.90 0.30 6.61
CA SER A 177 3.03 0.85 5.57
C SER A 177 3.76 1.28 4.29
N LYS A 178 5.10 1.22 4.26
CA LYS A 178 5.93 1.59 3.11
C LYS A 178 6.57 0.39 2.42
N TYR A 179 6.36 -0.82 2.95
CA TYR A 179 6.88 -2.04 2.36
C TYR A 179 5.75 -3.00 1.93
N PRO A 180 5.04 -2.73 0.82
CA PRO A 180 3.90 -3.55 0.39
C PRO A 180 4.19 -5.05 0.26
N ALA A 181 5.43 -5.44 -0.02
CA ALA A 181 5.82 -6.84 -0.12
C ALA A 181 5.59 -7.65 1.17
N SER A 182 5.53 -7.01 2.34
CA SER A 182 5.25 -7.68 3.62
C SER A 182 3.76 -7.71 3.99
N TRP A 183 2.89 -6.99 3.28
CA TRP A 183 1.49 -6.88 3.66
C TRP A 183 0.74 -8.19 3.44
N PHE A 184 -0.29 -8.41 4.26
CA PHE A 184 -1.21 -9.54 4.08
C PHE A 184 -2.61 -9.02 3.83
N GLY A 185 -3.19 -9.41 2.69
CA GLY A 185 -4.55 -9.04 2.33
C GLY A 185 -5.36 -10.23 1.84
N ASN A 186 -6.57 -9.96 1.36
CA ASN A 186 -7.40 -10.94 0.65
C ASN A 186 -6.92 -11.16 -0.81
N TRP A 187 -5.60 -11.18 -0.99
CA TRP A 187 -4.85 -11.44 -2.21
C TRP A 187 -3.50 -12.08 -1.85
N GLU A 188 -2.87 -12.77 -2.79
CA GLU A 188 -1.63 -13.51 -2.55
C GLU A 188 -0.41 -12.58 -2.36
N ASN A 189 -0.29 -11.56 -3.20
CA ASN A 189 0.76 -10.57 -3.15
C ASN A 189 0.20 -9.23 -3.69
N PRO A 190 0.32 -8.10 -2.96
CA PRO A 190 -0.17 -6.84 -3.48
C PRO A 190 0.63 -6.38 -4.70
N LEU A 191 1.91 -6.77 -4.83
CA LEU A 191 2.77 -6.51 -5.99
C LEU A 191 2.51 -7.45 -7.18
N SER A 192 1.51 -8.32 -7.12
CA SER A 192 1.12 -9.14 -8.26
C SER A 192 -0.31 -8.81 -8.64
N ILE A 193 -0.62 -8.93 -9.92
CA ILE A 193 -2.01 -8.81 -10.36
C ILE A 193 -2.73 -10.11 -9.96
N PRO A 194 -3.74 -10.05 -9.07
CA PRO A 194 -4.39 -11.27 -8.61
C PRO A 194 -5.16 -11.94 -9.75
N GLY A 195 -4.86 -13.22 -10.03
CA GLY A 195 -5.66 -14.09 -10.92
C GLY A 195 -7.04 -14.47 -10.36
N GLY A 196 -7.41 -13.91 -9.20
CA GLY A 196 -8.49 -14.35 -8.31
C GLY A 196 -9.93 -14.08 -8.75
N ILE A 197 -10.22 -14.08 -10.05
CA ILE A 197 -11.59 -13.98 -10.62
C ILE A 197 -11.73 -14.73 -11.96
N ASN A 198 -10.91 -15.77 -12.21
CA ASN A 198 -10.69 -16.31 -13.57
C ASN A 198 -10.29 -15.20 -14.56
N ALA A 199 -9.60 -14.16 -14.09
CA ALA A 199 -9.13 -13.10 -14.97
C ALA A 199 -7.75 -13.43 -15.54
N ILE A 200 -7.54 -12.93 -16.74
CA ILE A 200 -6.27 -12.98 -17.43
C ILE A 200 -5.59 -11.63 -17.20
N ALA A 201 -4.42 -11.66 -16.58
CA ALA A 201 -3.64 -10.48 -16.25
C ALA A 201 -2.35 -10.45 -17.08
N HIS A 202 -2.01 -9.27 -17.59
CA HIS A 202 -0.77 -9.04 -18.30
C HIS A 202 -0.07 -7.79 -17.77
N GLU A 203 1.14 -7.99 -17.27
CA GLU A 203 2.08 -6.96 -16.85
C GLU A 203 2.53 -6.11 -18.04
N GLY A 204 2.45 -4.79 -17.92
CA GLY A 204 2.75 -3.83 -18.96
C GLY A 204 4.19 -3.96 -19.46
N GLU A 205 5.15 -4.09 -18.56
CA GLU A 205 6.58 -4.21 -18.89
C GLU A 205 6.93 -5.47 -19.69
N ASN A 206 6.06 -6.49 -19.62
CA ASN A 206 6.17 -7.74 -20.37
C ASN A 206 5.46 -7.69 -21.73
N LEU A 207 4.62 -6.68 -21.97
CA LEU A 207 3.92 -6.51 -23.23
C LEU A 207 4.81 -5.87 -24.31
N LYS A 208 4.51 -6.21 -25.57
CA LYS A 208 5.24 -5.72 -26.73
C LYS A 208 4.55 -4.49 -27.31
N VAL A 209 5.29 -3.39 -27.47
CA VAL A 209 4.83 -2.24 -28.26
C VAL A 209 5.01 -2.56 -29.74
N LYS A 210 3.90 -2.71 -30.45
CA LYS A 210 3.86 -3.02 -31.89
C LYS A 210 4.18 -1.78 -32.73
N GLN A 211 3.60 -0.64 -32.36
CA GLN A 211 3.78 0.63 -33.05
C GLN A 211 3.72 1.79 -32.04
N ALA A 212 4.44 2.86 -32.31
CA ALA A 212 4.34 4.12 -31.57
C ALA A 212 4.56 5.30 -32.51
N SER A 213 4.10 6.48 -32.12
CA SER A 213 4.33 7.73 -32.87
C SER A 213 5.84 8.00 -33.08
N PRO A 214 6.22 8.68 -34.19
CA PRO A 214 7.62 9.03 -34.44
C PRO A 214 8.26 9.75 -33.25
N GLY A 215 9.43 9.28 -32.81
CA GLY A 215 10.15 9.83 -31.67
C GLY A 215 9.76 9.23 -30.31
N VAL A 216 8.63 8.54 -30.21
CA VAL A 216 8.25 7.82 -28.98
C VAL A 216 9.03 6.51 -28.89
N ARG A 217 9.76 6.35 -27.78
CA ARG A 217 10.53 5.13 -27.47
C ARG A 217 10.09 4.60 -26.12
N ALA A 218 9.25 3.56 -26.15
CA ALA A 218 8.80 2.91 -24.94
C ALA A 218 9.98 2.27 -24.20
N SER A 219 9.95 2.30 -22.87
CA SER A 219 10.98 1.71 -22.02
C SER A 219 10.36 1.00 -20.82
N ARG A 220 11.18 0.24 -20.08
CA ARG A 220 10.75 -0.42 -18.83
C ARG A 220 11.38 0.35 -17.69
N LEU A 221 10.56 1.04 -16.92
CA LEU A 221 11.05 1.81 -15.78
C LEU A 221 10.68 1.09 -14.50
N ARG A 222 11.64 1.04 -13.56
CA ARG A 222 11.30 0.79 -12.16
C ARG A 222 10.53 2.01 -11.68
N HIS A 223 9.35 1.79 -11.12
CA HIS A 223 8.57 2.84 -10.48
C HIS A 223 8.41 2.42 -9.01
N MET A 224 8.60 3.37 -8.11
CA MET A 224 8.42 3.15 -6.67
C MET A 224 7.34 4.16 -6.29
N PRO A 225 6.06 3.73 -6.22
CA PRO A 225 4.98 4.63 -5.87
C PRO A 225 5.20 5.15 -4.45
N GLU A 226 4.87 6.42 -4.24
CA GLU A 226 4.87 7.04 -2.91
C GLU A 226 3.48 6.80 -2.31
N GLY A 227 3.33 5.72 -1.53
CA GLY A 227 2.09 5.39 -0.82
C GLY A 227 1.57 3.96 -1.01
N ILE A 228 0.27 3.77 -0.77
CA ILE A 228 -0.35 2.48 -0.42
C ILE A 228 -0.78 1.61 -1.64
N ALA A 229 -0.02 1.63 -2.73
CA ALA A 229 -0.42 0.89 -3.93
C ALA A 229 0.82 0.46 -4.72
N PRO A 230 1.17 -0.82 -4.75
CA PRO A 230 2.25 -1.24 -5.61
C PRO A 230 1.84 -1.27 -7.07
N LEU A 231 2.83 -1.00 -7.91
CA LEU A 231 2.86 -1.53 -9.26
C LEU A 231 3.01 -3.04 -9.15
N SER A 232 2.37 -3.76 -10.04
CA SER A 232 2.72 -5.15 -10.18
C SER A 232 4.18 -5.27 -10.67
N GLY A 233 4.97 -6.12 -10.02
CA GLY A 233 6.38 -6.36 -10.39
C GLY A 233 7.38 -5.20 -10.23
N GLU A 234 7.01 -4.09 -9.56
CA GLU A 234 7.83 -2.86 -9.37
C GLU A 234 8.26 -2.17 -10.69
N ARG A 235 7.70 -2.56 -11.82
CA ARG A 235 8.07 -2.08 -13.15
C ARG A 235 6.83 -1.67 -13.91
N MET A 236 7.02 -0.78 -14.87
CA MET A 236 5.96 -0.38 -15.79
C MET A 236 6.49 -0.32 -17.22
N LEU A 237 5.58 -0.47 -18.18
CA LEU A 237 5.82 0.01 -19.53
C LEU A 237 5.63 1.53 -19.55
N PHE A 238 6.73 2.24 -19.75
CA PHE A 238 6.75 3.69 -19.81
C PHE A 238 6.66 4.20 -21.24
N LEU A 239 5.82 5.21 -21.45
CA LEU A 239 5.53 5.81 -22.75
C LEU A 239 5.82 7.31 -22.70
N PRO A 240 7.00 7.76 -23.18
CA PRO A 240 7.43 9.15 -23.11
C PRO A 240 6.79 9.99 -24.23
N PHE A 241 5.46 10.13 -24.22
CA PHE A 241 4.76 11.02 -25.14
C PHE A 241 5.17 12.48 -24.92
N GLY A 242 5.31 13.23 -26.01
CA GLY A 242 5.78 14.61 -26.00
C GLY A 242 4.67 15.64 -26.27
N LYS A 243 3.56 15.21 -26.86
CA LYS A 243 2.46 16.11 -27.28
C LYS A 243 1.12 15.37 -27.42
N PRO A 244 0.00 16.10 -27.48
CA PRO A 244 -1.28 15.53 -27.91
C PRO A 244 -1.18 14.89 -29.30
N GLY A 245 -1.85 13.75 -29.47
CA GLY A 245 -1.81 12.90 -30.67
C GLY A 245 -0.67 11.88 -30.70
N ASP A 246 0.30 11.95 -29.79
CA ASP A 246 1.26 10.86 -29.62
C ASP A 246 0.54 9.62 -29.07
N ALA A 247 0.84 8.46 -29.65
CA ALA A 247 0.17 7.21 -29.30
C ALA A 247 1.11 6.01 -29.35
N ALA A 248 0.69 4.92 -28.70
CA ALA A 248 1.32 3.61 -28.76
C ALA A 248 0.27 2.51 -28.88
N GLU A 249 0.61 1.47 -29.65
CA GLU A 249 -0.16 0.24 -29.81
C GLU A 249 0.61 -0.91 -29.17
N ILE A 250 -0.01 -1.54 -28.18
CA ILE A 250 0.54 -2.58 -27.33
C ILE A 250 -0.19 -3.87 -27.70
N GLU A 251 0.58 -4.89 -28.09
CA GLU A 251 0.07 -6.19 -28.50
C GLU A 251 -0.12 -7.07 -27.26
N LEU A 252 -1.38 -7.47 -27.00
CA LEU A 252 -1.70 -8.47 -25.99
C LEU A 252 -1.50 -9.89 -26.54
N PRO A 253 -1.26 -10.90 -25.68
CA PRO A 253 -1.08 -12.27 -26.11
C PRO A 253 -2.21 -12.83 -26.98
N ALA A 254 -1.83 -13.62 -27.98
CA ALA A 254 -2.74 -14.19 -28.98
C ALA A 254 -3.58 -15.36 -28.45
N ASP A 255 -3.20 -15.93 -27.31
CA ASP A 255 -3.84 -17.07 -26.64
C ASP A 255 -4.97 -16.66 -25.68
N ILE A 256 -5.18 -15.37 -25.45
CA ILE A 256 -6.38 -14.87 -24.75
C ILE A 256 -7.61 -15.42 -25.49
N PRO A 257 -8.56 -16.11 -24.85
CA PRO A 257 -9.74 -16.61 -25.53
C PRO A 257 -10.61 -15.50 -26.12
N ASN A 258 -11.43 -15.84 -27.11
CA ASN A 258 -12.47 -14.93 -27.60
C ASN A 258 -13.64 -14.91 -26.61
N GLY A 259 -14.36 -13.80 -26.56
CA GLY A 259 -15.49 -13.65 -25.65
C GLY A 259 -15.66 -12.23 -25.16
N ARG A 260 -16.61 -12.04 -24.25
CA ARG A 260 -16.86 -10.75 -23.61
C ARG A 260 -16.04 -10.66 -22.33
N TYR A 261 -15.36 -9.53 -22.15
CA TYR A 261 -14.52 -9.27 -21.00
C TYR A 261 -14.89 -7.95 -20.37
N LYS A 262 -14.86 -7.90 -19.05
CA LYS A 262 -14.73 -6.67 -18.29
C LYS A 262 -13.23 -6.39 -18.14
N VAL A 263 -12.80 -5.24 -18.65
CA VAL A 263 -11.40 -4.85 -18.81
C VAL A 263 -11.06 -3.79 -17.78
N TYR A 264 -9.90 -3.96 -17.14
CA TYR A 264 -9.30 -3.02 -16.21
C TYR A 264 -7.91 -2.67 -16.70
N VAL A 265 -7.60 -1.37 -16.78
CA VAL A 265 -6.27 -0.87 -17.12
C VAL A 265 -5.73 -0.16 -15.89
N PHE A 266 -4.54 -0.57 -15.46
CA PHE A 266 -3.82 0.03 -14.36
C PHE A 266 -2.74 0.93 -14.94
N THR A 267 -2.81 2.21 -14.59
CA THR A 267 -1.88 3.22 -15.07
C THR A 267 -1.17 3.87 -13.88
N PRO A 268 0.16 3.92 -13.90
CA PRO A 268 0.93 4.72 -12.96
C PRO A 268 0.53 6.19 -13.10
N THR A 269 0.61 6.94 -12.01
CA THR A 269 0.30 8.37 -11.97
C THR A 269 1.51 9.16 -11.48
N SER A 270 1.72 10.35 -12.01
CA SER A 270 2.88 11.20 -11.68
C SER A 270 2.63 12.65 -12.14
N TRP A 271 3.44 13.59 -11.65
CA TRP A 271 3.29 15.05 -11.90
C TRP A 271 3.58 15.44 -13.36
N ASP A 272 4.08 14.51 -14.17
CA ASP A 272 4.49 14.71 -15.56
C ASP A 272 3.68 13.83 -16.55
N PHE A 273 2.62 13.18 -16.06
CA PHE A 273 1.76 12.33 -16.86
C PHE A 273 0.60 13.12 -17.47
N GLY A 274 0.19 12.72 -18.68
CA GLY A 274 -0.84 13.39 -19.46
C GLY A 274 -2.25 12.84 -19.23
N VAL A 275 -3.19 13.44 -19.96
CA VAL A 275 -4.55 12.91 -20.14
C VAL A 275 -4.54 12.02 -21.37
N CYS A 276 -4.86 10.73 -21.20
CA CYS A 276 -4.76 9.74 -22.27
C CYS A 276 -6.10 9.02 -22.54
N GLN A 277 -6.44 8.84 -23.82
CA GLN A 277 -7.51 7.95 -24.24
C GLN A 277 -6.96 6.53 -24.38
N TRP A 278 -7.64 5.57 -23.75
CA TRP A 278 -7.34 4.14 -23.87
C TRP A 278 -8.41 3.43 -24.68
N SER A 279 -8.02 2.47 -25.51
CA SER A 279 -8.95 1.63 -26.28
C SER A 279 -8.38 0.22 -26.48
N LEU A 280 -9.26 -0.77 -26.58
CA LEU A 280 -8.90 -2.15 -26.91
C LEU A 280 -9.62 -2.56 -28.20
N ASN A 281 -8.87 -2.89 -29.24
CA ASN A 281 -9.39 -3.18 -30.57
C ASN A 281 -10.34 -2.09 -31.11
N GLY A 282 -10.01 -0.82 -30.84
CA GLY A 282 -10.80 0.34 -31.24
C GLY A 282 -12.01 0.66 -30.35
N VAL A 283 -12.33 -0.18 -29.37
CA VAL A 283 -13.37 0.11 -28.38
C VAL A 283 -12.77 0.94 -27.25
N SER A 284 -13.27 2.15 -27.02
CA SER A 284 -12.82 3.03 -25.92
C SER A 284 -13.04 2.37 -24.56
N LEU A 285 -12.03 2.45 -23.69
CA LEU A 285 -12.07 1.91 -22.32
C LEU A 285 -12.56 2.96 -21.31
N GLY A 286 -13.49 3.81 -21.72
CA GLY A 286 -13.98 4.97 -20.97
C GLY A 286 -13.49 6.31 -21.55
N GLU A 287 -13.78 7.38 -20.82
CA GLU A 287 -13.33 8.75 -21.13
C GLU A 287 -11.80 8.88 -21.01
N PRO A 288 -11.19 9.94 -21.61
CA PRO A 288 -9.79 10.24 -21.41
C PRO A 288 -9.43 10.33 -19.92
N PHE A 289 -8.40 9.58 -19.52
CA PHE A 289 -7.99 9.44 -18.13
C PHE A 289 -6.85 10.39 -17.79
N ASP A 290 -7.04 11.23 -16.76
CA ASP A 290 -6.00 12.11 -16.22
C ASP A 290 -5.13 11.34 -15.20
N ALA A 291 -3.90 11.02 -15.60
CA ALA A 291 -2.93 10.33 -14.76
C ALA A 291 -2.02 11.30 -13.99
N GLU A 292 -2.33 12.60 -13.95
CA GLU A 292 -1.58 13.55 -13.15
C GLU A 292 -1.87 13.40 -11.65
N THR A 293 -0.79 13.29 -10.87
CA THR A 293 -0.81 13.36 -9.41
C THR A 293 0.46 14.07 -8.92
N PRO A 294 0.42 14.78 -7.76
CA PRO A 294 1.60 15.49 -7.25
C PRO A 294 2.75 14.55 -6.86
N THR A 295 2.43 13.32 -6.47
CA THR A 295 3.38 12.25 -6.15
C THR A 295 3.17 11.06 -7.08
N ARG A 296 4.16 10.16 -7.11
CA ARG A 296 4.08 8.90 -7.86
C ARG A 296 3.03 7.96 -7.23
N GLY A 297 2.19 7.35 -8.04
CA GLY A 297 1.15 6.44 -7.59
C GLY A 297 0.62 5.54 -8.69
N MET A 298 -0.55 4.94 -8.45
CA MET A 298 -1.25 4.10 -9.41
C MET A 298 -2.76 4.31 -9.29
N LYS A 299 -3.44 4.26 -10.43
CA LYS A 299 -4.91 4.20 -10.50
C LYS A 299 -5.35 3.19 -11.54
N SER A 300 -6.54 2.63 -11.35
CA SER A 300 -7.24 1.92 -12.40
C SER A 300 -8.20 2.85 -13.14
N LEU A 301 -8.33 2.65 -14.44
CA LEU A 301 -9.44 3.22 -15.21
C LEU A 301 -10.75 2.58 -14.73
N PRO A 302 -11.89 3.30 -14.86
CA PRO A 302 -13.20 2.67 -14.75
C PRO A 302 -13.29 1.44 -15.68
N ALA A 303 -13.90 0.37 -15.18
CA ALA A 303 -13.99 -0.86 -15.94
C ALA A 303 -14.86 -0.67 -17.19
N ALA A 304 -14.39 -1.19 -18.33
CA ALA A 304 -15.11 -1.17 -19.60
C ALA A 304 -15.41 -2.60 -20.07
N VAL A 305 -16.46 -2.80 -20.86
CA VAL A 305 -16.80 -4.10 -21.43
C VAL A 305 -16.37 -4.15 -22.89
N VAL A 306 -15.59 -5.16 -23.27
CA VAL A 306 -15.07 -5.35 -24.63
C VAL A 306 -15.36 -6.77 -25.10
N GLU A 307 -15.76 -6.92 -26.35
CA GLU A 307 -15.89 -8.21 -27.02
C GLU A 307 -14.61 -8.49 -27.83
N LEU A 308 -13.88 -9.54 -27.46
CA LEU A 308 -12.72 -10.02 -28.20
C LEU A 308 -13.14 -11.03 -29.25
N LYS A 309 -12.85 -10.70 -30.52
CA LYS A 309 -13.07 -11.52 -31.69
C LYS A 309 -11.76 -12.13 -32.18
N PRO A 310 -11.79 -13.17 -33.03
CA PRO A 310 -10.58 -13.69 -33.67
C PRO A 310 -9.78 -12.57 -34.34
N GLY A 311 -8.48 -12.49 -34.03
CA GLY A 311 -7.58 -11.49 -34.59
C GLY A 311 -6.58 -10.95 -33.57
N PRO A 312 -5.76 -9.96 -33.97
CA PRO A 312 -4.84 -9.30 -33.06
C PRO A 312 -5.60 -8.57 -31.95
N ARG A 313 -5.00 -8.51 -30.77
CA ARG A 313 -5.53 -7.83 -29.59
C ARG A 313 -4.62 -6.65 -29.28
N ILE A 314 -5.06 -5.46 -29.66
CA ILE A 314 -4.27 -4.24 -29.61
C ILE A 314 -4.88 -3.30 -28.58
N LEU A 315 -4.16 -3.11 -27.48
CA LEU A 315 -4.41 -2.04 -26.53
C LEU A 315 -3.72 -0.77 -27.07
N ARG A 316 -4.50 0.27 -27.34
CA ARG A 316 -3.99 1.56 -27.79
C ARG A 316 -4.15 2.60 -26.69
N VAL A 317 -3.10 3.39 -26.51
CA VAL A 317 -3.09 4.57 -25.65
C VAL A 317 -2.62 5.79 -26.45
N GLU A 318 -3.35 6.89 -26.33
CA GLU A 318 -3.09 8.15 -27.03
C GLU A 318 -3.16 9.32 -26.06
N ALA A 319 -2.12 10.15 -26.01
CA ALA A 319 -2.15 11.40 -25.27
C ALA A 319 -3.11 12.36 -25.98
N VAL A 320 -4.18 12.79 -25.31
CA VAL A 320 -5.14 13.77 -25.87
C VAL A 320 -4.96 15.16 -25.28
N GLY A 321 -4.22 15.27 -24.18
CA GLY A 321 -3.95 16.52 -23.49
C GLY A 321 -3.16 16.30 -22.22
N LYS A 322 -3.18 17.29 -21.33
CA LYS A 322 -2.65 17.20 -19.97
C LYS A 322 -3.38 18.16 -19.05
N SER A 323 -3.38 17.88 -17.75
CA SER A 323 -3.91 18.80 -16.74
C SER A 323 -3.09 20.10 -16.72
N LYS A 324 -3.65 21.18 -16.15
CA LYS A 324 -2.91 22.45 -15.97
C LYS A 324 -1.73 22.33 -14.99
N TYR A 325 -1.70 21.28 -14.18
CA TYR A 325 -0.65 21.00 -13.20
C TYR A 325 0.43 20.07 -13.78
N SER A 326 0.08 19.29 -14.81
CA SER A 326 1.03 18.36 -15.41
C SER A 326 2.14 19.08 -16.18
N THR A 327 3.37 18.67 -15.88
CA THR A 327 4.56 19.14 -16.60
C THR A 327 4.76 18.43 -17.94
N GLY A 328 4.08 17.32 -18.22
CA GLY A 328 4.32 16.50 -19.41
C GLY A 328 3.08 15.81 -19.98
N TYR A 329 3.29 14.96 -20.98
CA TYR A 329 2.25 14.16 -21.63
C TYR A 329 2.47 12.66 -21.43
N LYS A 330 3.39 12.27 -20.53
CA LYS A 330 3.84 10.89 -20.37
C LYS A 330 2.67 9.98 -20.00
N ALA A 331 2.81 8.71 -20.34
CA ALA A 331 1.87 7.67 -19.93
C ALA A 331 2.64 6.44 -19.43
N GLY A 332 1.93 5.58 -18.72
CA GLY A 332 2.44 4.29 -18.30
C GLY A 332 1.34 3.24 -18.30
N LEU A 333 1.74 2.01 -18.56
CA LEU A 333 0.93 0.82 -18.33
C LEU A 333 1.63 -0.01 -17.27
N ASP A 334 0.95 -0.19 -16.14
CA ASP A 334 1.34 -1.14 -15.10
C ASP A 334 0.81 -2.51 -15.50
N ALA A 335 -0.50 -2.61 -15.70
CA ALA A 335 -1.17 -3.87 -15.98
C ALA A 335 -2.44 -3.70 -16.79
N ILE A 336 -2.85 -4.77 -17.48
CA ILE A 336 -4.21 -4.95 -17.98
C ILE A 336 -4.79 -6.26 -17.46
N VAL A 337 -6.04 -6.21 -17.02
CA VAL A 337 -6.79 -7.37 -16.53
C VAL A 337 -8.07 -7.55 -17.33
N LEU A 338 -8.29 -8.77 -17.79
CA LEU A 338 -9.46 -9.19 -18.53
C LEU A 338 -10.24 -10.23 -17.71
N ALA A 339 -11.37 -9.82 -17.16
CA ALA A 339 -12.30 -10.68 -16.43
C ALA A 339 -13.37 -11.20 -17.39
N PRO A 340 -13.44 -12.51 -17.70
CA PRO A 340 -14.47 -13.07 -18.56
C PRO A 340 -15.87 -12.79 -18.00
N LEU A 341 -16.77 -12.31 -18.85
CA LEU A 341 -18.19 -12.24 -18.56
C LEU A 341 -18.84 -13.51 -19.09
N ARG A 342 -19.64 -14.17 -18.23
CA ARG A 342 -20.45 -15.32 -18.63
C ARG A 342 -21.58 -14.94 -19.56
#